data_AF-A0A934L6Z0-F1
#
_entry.id   AF-A0A934L6Z0-F1
#
_cell.length_a   1.000
_cell.length_b   1.000
_cell.length_c   1.000
_cell.angle_alpha   90.00
_cell.angle_beta   90.00
_cell.angle_gamma   90.00
#
_symmetry.space_group_name_H-M   'P 1'
#
loop_
_entity.id
_entity.type
_entity.pdbx_description
1 polymer ?
#
loop_
_entity_poly.entity_id
_entity_poly.type
_entity_poly.pdbx_seq_one_letter_code
_entity_poly.pdbx_strand_id
1 'polypeptide(L)'
;MRLSISTVVGLLLLSASIRASAALPGESIILNPHTGDYTITYWDFPKSPKKQLRQAIFVPSTKIVPTVGSEFQLRKNEEIKYFYRVVNNSRSRQSLVALRLDQVSGIISAIPLLSSEPEIDDQAVVERLVEAGIEALTTPTRWNGGSYASPKGGLLISWSYAILNEPKDGLMPGDTQGGFGFLSKDLPGIGVAELSGHAPVSMYPGEGPTGDLGKELETIEQNDFVSRPAAVPTIAVPAPFDAALLLDRIRAEMQTWPAKQLLDPAFAAQLDRYLVAAAEAYRLNNIKAGKEHIDTLRKLLERDHKHLDHDDEDNDDPDERKAATHLSIDRLAARVLDFDLRYVLKRTEHGHEHEHKEGDHGKER
;
A
#
# COMPACT_ATOMS: atom_id res chain seq x y z
N MET A 1 46.73 3.87 -1.22
CA MET A 1 45.85 4.87 -0.60
C MET A 1 44.57 4.93 -1.42
N ARG A 2 43.52 4.22 -1.01
CA ARG A 2 42.25 4.15 -1.75
C ARG A 2 41.33 5.24 -1.19
N LEU A 3 40.92 6.19 -2.04
CA LEU A 3 39.90 7.17 -1.71
C LEU A 3 38.55 6.44 -1.57
N SER A 4 37.97 6.50 -0.37
CA SER A 4 36.58 6.12 -0.12
C SER A 4 35.70 7.26 -0.62
N ILE A 5 34.92 7.00 -1.66
CA ILE A 5 33.86 7.90 -2.13
C ILE A 5 32.64 7.58 -1.28
N SER A 6 32.37 8.41 -0.27
CA SER A 6 31.12 8.35 0.50
C SER A 6 29.96 8.79 -0.39
N THR A 7 29.12 7.83 -0.77
CA THR A 7 27.85 8.08 -1.45
C THR A 7 26.90 8.80 -0.49
N VAL A 8 26.72 10.10 -0.70
CA VAL A 8 25.66 10.89 -0.08
C VAL A 8 24.35 10.49 -0.74
N VAL A 9 23.52 9.72 -0.04
CA VAL A 9 22.12 9.52 -0.43
C VAL A 9 21.42 10.86 -0.20
N GLY A 10 21.22 11.59 -1.28
CA GLY A 10 20.50 12.87 -1.29
C GLY A 10 19.06 12.64 -0.87
N LEU A 11 18.71 13.09 0.32
CA LEU A 11 17.34 13.38 0.70
C LEU A 11 16.86 14.49 -0.26
N LEU A 12 16.05 14.12 -1.25
CA LEU A 12 15.40 15.07 -2.16
C LEU A 12 14.32 15.80 -1.35
N LEU A 13 14.75 16.81 -0.58
CA LEU A 13 13.87 17.83 -0.03
C LEU A 13 13.33 18.59 -1.23
N LEU A 14 12.14 18.22 -1.72
CA LEU A 14 11.33 19.13 -2.52
C LEU A 14 11.06 20.36 -1.65
N SER A 15 11.89 21.38 -1.78
CA SER A 15 11.58 22.74 -1.35
C SER A 15 10.51 23.28 -2.29
N ALA A 16 9.28 22.74 -2.17
CA ALA A 16 8.11 23.40 -2.67
C ALA A 16 8.09 24.77 -1.98
N SER A 17 8.33 25.82 -2.76
CA SER A 17 8.07 27.18 -2.29
C SER A 17 6.55 27.31 -2.20
N ILE A 18 6.00 26.84 -1.09
CA ILE A 18 4.59 27.06 -0.73
C ILE A 18 4.44 28.57 -0.73
N ARG A 19 3.70 29.10 -1.71
CA ARG A 19 3.28 30.50 -1.68
C ARG A 19 2.35 30.60 -0.49
N ALA A 20 2.91 31.04 0.65
CA ALA A 20 2.15 31.33 1.86
C ALA A 20 0.98 32.23 1.48
N SER A 21 -0.25 31.72 1.61
CA SER A 21 -1.40 32.61 1.70
C SER A 21 -1.15 33.52 2.89
N ALA A 22 -1.44 34.81 2.75
CA ALA A 22 -1.01 35.81 3.71
C ALA A 22 -1.68 35.56 5.08
N ALA A 23 -1.00 34.83 5.95
CA ALA A 23 -1.38 34.65 7.34
C ALA A 23 -1.52 36.01 8.00
N LEU A 24 -2.33 36.11 9.06
CA LEU A 24 -2.47 37.38 9.77
C LEU A 24 -1.09 37.83 10.30
N PRO A 25 -0.83 39.14 10.41
CA PRO A 25 0.45 39.61 10.94
C PRO A 25 0.81 38.93 12.27
N GLY A 26 1.99 38.31 12.32
CA GLY A 26 2.49 37.56 13.48
C GLY A 26 2.21 36.06 13.47
N GLU A 27 1.36 35.56 12.57
CA GLU A 27 1.15 34.12 12.39
C GLU A 27 2.26 33.48 11.56
N SER A 28 2.61 32.24 11.88
CA SER A 28 3.66 31.51 11.16
C SER A 28 3.65 30.02 11.46
N ILE A 29 4.06 29.21 10.50
CA ILE A 29 4.50 27.82 10.70
C ILE A 29 5.98 27.76 10.35
N ILE A 30 6.83 27.44 11.33
CA ILE A 30 8.29 27.44 11.16
C ILE A 30 8.84 26.05 11.47
N LEU A 31 9.40 25.38 10.46
CA LEU A 31 10.11 24.11 10.63
C LEU A 31 11.47 24.33 11.30
N ASN A 32 11.72 23.61 12.40
CA ASN A 32 13.04 23.49 13.00
C ASN A 32 13.85 22.41 12.26
N PRO A 33 14.92 22.76 11.51
CA PRO A 33 15.65 21.80 10.69
C PRO A 33 16.44 20.76 11.50
N HIS A 34 16.69 21.01 12.79
CA HIS A 34 17.45 20.10 13.64
C HIS A 34 16.57 19.00 14.25
N THR A 35 15.40 19.40 14.74
CA THR A 35 14.46 18.46 15.39
C THR A 35 13.44 17.88 14.42
N GLY A 36 13.14 18.60 13.33
CA GLY A 36 12.04 18.31 12.41
C GLY A 36 10.66 18.70 12.97
N ASP A 37 10.59 19.47 14.06
CA ASP A 37 9.33 19.96 14.63
C ASP A 37 8.89 21.27 13.98
N TYR A 38 7.59 21.54 14.01
CA TYR A 38 7.04 22.82 13.57
C TYR A 38 6.67 23.67 14.78
N THR A 39 7.14 24.92 14.80
CA THR A 39 6.66 25.95 15.71
C THR A 39 5.51 26.69 15.03
N ILE A 40 4.31 26.55 15.58
CA ILE A 40 3.10 27.18 15.07
C ILE A 40 2.81 28.39 15.94
N THR A 41 2.81 29.57 15.35
CA THR A 41 2.42 30.82 16.00
C THR A 41 1.09 31.27 15.43
N TYR A 42 0.06 31.42 16.27
CA TYR A 42 -1.32 31.67 15.85
C TYR A 42 -2.03 32.65 16.78
N TRP A 43 -3.04 33.37 16.26
CA TRP A 43 -3.92 34.16 17.11
C TRP A 43 -4.95 33.28 17.80
N ASP A 44 -4.90 33.23 19.13
CA ASP A 44 -5.96 32.64 19.92
C ASP A 44 -7.12 33.64 20.03
N PHE A 45 -8.34 33.14 19.83
CA PHE A 45 -9.59 33.86 20.01
C PHE A 45 -10.27 33.32 21.27
N PRO A 46 -9.71 33.56 22.47
CA PRO A 46 -10.36 33.12 23.69
C PRO A 46 -11.74 33.78 23.80
N LYS A 47 -12.63 33.23 24.61
CA LYS A 47 -13.92 33.86 25.00
C LYS A 47 -13.78 35.27 25.62
N SER A 48 -12.56 35.79 25.75
CA SER A 48 -12.19 37.11 26.27
C SER A 48 -11.82 38.05 25.11
N PRO A 49 -12.13 39.36 25.19
CA PRO A 49 -12.00 40.30 24.08
C PRO A 49 -10.56 40.64 23.62
N LYS A 50 -9.53 40.02 24.22
CA LYS A 50 -8.13 40.29 23.88
C LYS A 50 -7.55 39.14 23.06
N LYS A 51 -7.30 39.39 21.78
CA LYS A 51 -6.50 38.51 20.92
C LYS A 51 -5.09 38.39 21.51
N GLN A 52 -4.60 37.16 21.62
CA GLN A 52 -3.24 36.89 22.08
C GLN A 52 -2.56 35.97 21.09
N LEU A 53 -1.33 36.30 20.74
CA LEU A 53 -0.51 35.42 19.93
C LEU A 53 -0.01 34.28 20.82
N ARG A 54 -0.24 33.05 20.40
CA ARG A 54 0.18 31.84 21.09
C ARG A 54 1.11 31.02 20.23
N GLN A 55 1.85 30.14 20.88
CA GLN A 55 2.73 29.19 20.23
C GLN A 55 2.38 27.76 20.65
N ALA A 56 2.44 26.87 19.68
CA ALA A 56 2.35 25.43 19.88
C ALA A 56 3.48 24.74 19.10
N ILE A 57 3.88 23.55 19.56
CA ILE A 57 4.84 22.70 18.85
C ILE A 57 4.07 21.52 18.28
N PHE A 58 4.14 21.38 16.96
CA PHE A 58 3.67 20.20 16.26
C PHE A 58 4.87 19.28 15.99
N VAL A 59 4.84 18.10 16.59
CA VAL A 59 5.84 17.06 16.39
C VAL A 59 5.29 16.11 15.33
N PRO A 60 5.87 16.01 14.14
CA PRO A 60 5.35 15.10 13.13
C PRO A 60 5.58 13.63 13.53
N SER A 61 4.64 12.78 13.14
CA SER A 61 4.69 11.32 13.19
C SER A 61 5.61 10.72 12.11
N THR A 62 6.18 11.54 11.22
CA THR A 62 7.06 11.11 10.14
C THR A 62 8.50 10.81 10.57
N LYS A 63 8.86 10.92 11.85
CA LYS A 63 10.25 10.67 12.33
C LYS A 63 10.58 9.20 12.51
N ILE A 64 10.03 8.38 11.61
CA ILE A 64 10.25 6.95 11.47
C ILE A 64 10.90 6.66 10.12
N VAL A 65 11.60 5.54 10.03
CA VAL A 65 12.22 5.01 8.82
C VAL A 65 11.71 3.59 8.62
N PRO A 66 10.41 3.40 8.27
CA PRO A 66 9.84 2.08 8.14
C PRO A 66 10.24 1.40 6.84
N THR A 67 10.20 0.07 6.85
CA THR A 67 10.06 -0.77 5.65
C THR A 67 8.86 -1.70 5.83
N VAL A 68 8.19 -2.02 4.72
CA VAL A 68 7.05 -2.93 4.69
C VAL A 68 7.40 -4.06 3.73
N GLY A 69 7.38 -5.28 4.25
CA GLY A 69 7.40 -6.49 3.46
C GLY A 69 5.98 -6.97 3.20
N SER A 70 5.74 -7.46 1.98
CA SER A 70 4.44 -8.00 1.56
C SER A 70 4.60 -9.44 1.10
N GLU A 71 3.78 -10.32 1.65
CA GLU A 71 3.66 -11.71 1.27
C GLU A 71 2.22 -11.99 0.85
N PHE A 72 2.04 -12.71 -0.26
CA PHE A 72 0.73 -13.11 -0.73
C PHE A 72 0.75 -14.53 -1.27
N GLN A 73 -0.24 -15.32 -0.87
CA GLN A 73 -0.28 -16.75 -1.17
C GLN A 73 -1.68 -17.19 -1.60
N LEU A 74 -1.74 -17.82 -2.78
CA LEU A 74 -2.96 -18.45 -3.28
C LEU A 74 -3.28 -19.73 -2.51
N ARG A 75 -4.47 -19.81 -1.93
CA ARG A 75 -5.02 -20.99 -1.25
C ARG A 75 -5.80 -21.89 -2.21
N LYS A 76 -6.21 -23.06 -1.72
CA LYS A 76 -6.95 -24.07 -2.50
C LYS A 76 -8.30 -23.55 -3.02
N ASN A 77 -8.95 -22.64 -2.28
CA ASN A 77 -10.28 -22.11 -2.59
C ASN A 77 -10.23 -20.82 -3.40
N GLU A 78 -9.12 -20.56 -4.10
CA GLU A 78 -8.89 -19.33 -4.89
C GLU A 78 -8.82 -18.04 -4.07
N GLU A 79 -8.82 -18.18 -2.74
CA GLU A 79 -8.55 -17.10 -1.80
C GLU A 79 -7.06 -16.79 -1.77
N ILE A 80 -6.73 -15.52 -1.66
CA ILE A 80 -5.35 -15.04 -1.56
C ILE A 80 -5.17 -14.52 -0.14
N LYS A 81 -4.23 -15.11 0.58
CA LYS A 81 -3.81 -14.63 1.89
C LYS A 81 -2.81 -13.52 1.69
N TYR A 82 -3.07 -12.35 2.27
CA TYR A 82 -2.14 -11.23 2.33
C TYR A 82 -1.56 -11.14 3.75
N PHE A 83 -0.24 -10.98 3.84
CA PHE A 83 0.48 -10.83 5.08
C PHE A 83 1.53 -9.73 4.95
N TYR A 84 1.69 -8.95 6.02
CA TYR A 84 2.62 -7.85 6.06
C TYR A 84 3.55 -7.96 7.26
N ARG A 85 4.81 -7.62 7.02
CA ARG A 85 5.85 -7.47 8.03
C ARG A 85 6.36 -6.04 7.99
N VAL A 86 6.36 -5.37 9.13
CA VAL A 86 6.85 -4.00 9.27
C VAL A 86 8.13 -4.00 10.08
N VAL A 87 9.14 -3.30 9.59
CA VAL A 87 10.37 -3.03 10.35
C VAL A 87 10.43 -1.53 10.61
N ASN A 88 10.60 -1.14 11.86
CA ASN A 88 10.93 0.23 12.21
C ASN A 88 12.45 0.33 12.31
N ASN A 89 13.16 0.84 11.30
CA ASN A 89 14.62 0.76 11.28
C ASN A 89 15.27 1.46 12.49
N SER A 90 16.48 1.03 12.84
CA SER A 90 17.25 1.61 13.97
C SER A 90 17.57 3.11 13.84
N ARG A 91 17.40 3.69 12.64
CA ARG A 91 17.56 5.13 12.37
C ARG A 91 16.33 5.96 12.73
N SER A 92 15.20 5.32 13.02
CA SER A 92 13.98 6.00 13.46
C SER A 92 14.18 6.71 14.79
N ARG A 93 13.49 7.83 14.97
CA ARG A 93 13.50 8.62 16.21
C ARG A 93 12.22 8.43 17.03
N GLN A 94 11.22 7.75 16.47
CA GLN A 94 9.94 7.43 17.09
C GLN A 94 9.67 5.92 16.98
N SER A 95 8.89 5.37 17.91
CA SER A 95 8.24 4.09 17.70
C SER A 95 7.18 4.23 16.61
N LEU A 96 6.89 3.14 15.90
CA LEU A 96 5.82 3.08 14.90
C LEU A 96 4.55 2.58 15.56
N VAL A 97 3.46 3.30 15.37
CA VAL A 97 2.19 3.05 16.10
C VAL A 97 1.01 2.81 15.18
N ALA A 98 1.14 3.11 13.88
CA ALA A 98 0.08 2.86 12.92
C ALA A 98 0.64 2.36 11.59
N LEU A 99 -0.10 1.44 10.99
CA LEU A 99 0.01 0.99 9.60
C LEU A 99 -1.39 1.09 8.99
N ARG A 100 -1.50 1.67 7.80
CA ARG A 100 -2.76 1.78 7.06
C ARG A 100 -2.53 1.40 5.60
N LEU A 101 -3.51 0.70 5.03
CA LEU A 101 -3.63 0.37 3.62
C LEU A 101 -4.93 1.00 3.11
N ASP A 102 -4.86 1.75 2.02
CA ASP A 102 -6.02 2.37 1.38
C ASP A 102 -6.46 1.55 0.14
N GLN A 103 -7.72 1.68 -0.25
CA GLN A 103 -8.31 1.04 -1.44
C GLN A 103 -8.21 -0.49 -1.48
N VAL A 104 -8.37 -1.15 -0.33
CA VAL A 104 -8.39 -2.61 -0.23
C VAL A 104 -9.75 -3.13 -0.70
N SER A 105 -9.77 -4.06 -1.65
CA SER A 105 -11.01 -4.68 -2.15
C SER A 105 -11.05 -6.20 -1.94
N GLY A 106 -12.25 -6.77 -2.11
CA GLY A 106 -12.45 -8.22 -2.17
C GLY A 106 -12.15 -8.99 -0.89
N ILE A 107 -12.06 -8.31 0.27
CA ILE A 107 -11.77 -8.94 1.55
C ILE A 107 -12.80 -10.03 1.86
N ILE A 108 -12.33 -11.22 2.23
CA ILE A 108 -13.19 -12.31 2.63
C ILE A 108 -13.47 -12.17 4.12
N SER A 109 -14.74 -11.95 4.46
CA SER A 109 -15.25 -11.93 5.82
C SER A 109 -16.31 -13.02 6.02
N ALA A 110 -16.51 -13.44 7.27
CA ALA A 110 -17.61 -14.34 7.65
C ALA A 110 -18.99 -13.72 7.38
N ILE A 111 -19.06 -12.38 7.37
CA ILE A 111 -20.24 -11.62 6.97
C ILE A 111 -20.06 -11.26 5.49
N PRO A 112 -21.00 -11.64 4.60
CA PRO A 112 -20.92 -11.28 3.19
C PRO A 112 -20.85 -9.75 3.03
N LEU A 113 -19.73 -9.25 2.50
CA LEU A 113 -19.62 -7.85 2.10
C LEU A 113 -20.54 -7.63 0.89
N LEU A 114 -21.37 -6.58 0.92
CA LEU A 114 -22.22 -6.24 -0.20
C LEU A 114 -21.34 -5.91 -1.42
N SER A 115 -21.58 -6.61 -2.53
CA SER A 115 -20.76 -6.56 -3.74
C SER A 115 -21.07 -5.38 -4.68
N SER A 116 -22.07 -4.57 -4.35
CA SER A 116 -22.35 -3.29 -5.00
C SER A 116 -21.83 -2.18 -4.10
N GLU A 117 -21.15 -1.17 -4.66
CA GLU A 117 -20.90 0.11 -3.98
C GLU A 117 -22.20 0.50 -3.27
N PRO A 118 -22.26 0.45 -1.93
CA PRO A 118 -23.47 0.87 -1.26
C PRO A 118 -23.67 2.33 -1.64
N GLU A 119 -24.90 2.72 -2.01
CA GLU A 119 -25.26 4.12 -1.84
C GLU A 119 -24.93 4.43 -0.37
N ILE A 120 -23.91 5.27 -0.17
CA ILE A 120 -23.19 5.48 1.11
C ILE A 120 -24.13 6.03 2.22
N ASP A 121 -25.41 6.24 1.91
CA ASP A 121 -26.44 6.76 2.80
C ASP A 121 -27.04 5.70 3.76
N ASP A 122 -26.79 4.40 3.57
CA ASP A 122 -27.21 3.39 4.54
C ASP A 122 -26.12 3.14 5.61
N GLN A 123 -26.22 3.90 6.70
CA GLN A 123 -25.34 3.79 7.87
C GLN A 123 -25.24 2.35 8.41
N ALA A 124 -26.33 1.58 8.39
CA ALA A 124 -26.32 0.21 8.90
C ALA A 124 -25.52 -0.73 7.98
N VAL A 125 -25.51 -0.47 6.67
CA VAL A 125 -24.66 -1.20 5.72
C VAL A 125 -23.19 -0.85 5.95
N VAL A 126 -22.85 0.42 6.14
CA VAL A 126 -21.48 0.86 6.41
C VAL A 126 -20.95 0.24 7.71
N GLU A 127 -21.73 0.27 8.79
CA GLU A 127 -21.36 -0.34 10.07
C GLU A 127 -21.08 -1.84 9.94
N ARG A 128 -21.95 -2.58 9.25
CA ARG A 128 -21.73 -4.02 9.01
C ARG A 128 -20.50 -4.29 8.16
N LEU A 129 -20.23 -3.46 7.16
CA LEU A 129 -19.03 -3.58 6.33
C LEU A 129 -17.75 -3.35 7.16
N VAL A 130 -17.78 -2.38 8.07
CA VAL A 130 -16.69 -2.08 9.00
C VAL A 130 -16.46 -3.24 9.96
N GLU A 131 -17.50 -3.75 10.63
CA GLU A 131 -17.41 -4.89 11.54
C GLU A 131 -16.87 -6.14 10.84
N ALA A 132 -17.44 -6.47 9.68
CA ALA A 132 -17.00 -7.58 8.84
C ALA A 132 -15.53 -7.45 8.44
N GLY A 133 -15.09 -6.23 8.12
CA GLY A 133 -13.69 -5.93 7.80
C GLY A 133 -12.78 -6.20 9.00
N ILE A 134 -13.13 -5.71 10.20
CA ILE A 134 -12.35 -5.92 11.43
C ILE A 134 -12.21 -7.41 11.74
N GLU A 135 -13.29 -8.19 11.64
CA GLU A 135 -13.26 -9.64 11.90
C GLU A 135 -12.38 -10.41 10.89
N ALA A 136 -12.22 -9.89 9.68
CA ALA A 136 -11.37 -10.50 8.65
C ALA A 136 -9.87 -10.24 8.87
N LEU A 137 -9.50 -9.31 9.76
CA LEU A 137 -8.10 -8.94 9.98
C LEU A 137 -7.38 -9.93 10.90
N THR A 138 -6.24 -10.42 10.44
CA THR A 138 -5.21 -10.96 11.33
C THR A 138 -4.44 -9.80 11.93
N THR A 139 -4.48 -9.69 13.26
CA THR A 139 -3.88 -8.59 14.01
C THR A 139 -2.89 -9.12 15.04
N PRO A 140 -1.64 -8.63 15.09
CA PRO A 140 -0.67 -9.05 16.10
C PRO A 140 -1.08 -8.64 17.52
N THR A 141 -0.50 -9.29 18.52
CA THR A 141 -0.73 -8.93 19.93
C THR A 141 -0.36 -7.47 20.18
N ARG A 142 -1.18 -6.75 20.96
CA ARG A 142 -1.04 -5.30 21.28
C ARG A 142 -1.34 -4.35 20.12
N TRP A 143 -1.80 -4.86 19.00
CA TRP A 143 -2.36 -4.05 17.92
C TRP A 143 -3.89 -4.22 17.89
N ASN A 144 -4.56 -3.18 17.42
CA ASN A 144 -5.99 -3.19 17.13
C ASN A 144 -6.14 -3.05 15.61
N GLY A 145 -6.87 -3.96 15.00
CA GLY A 145 -7.28 -3.86 13.60
C GLY A 145 -8.49 -2.95 13.47
N GLY A 146 -8.51 -2.12 12.43
CA GLY A 146 -9.59 -1.22 12.08
C GLY A 146 -9.92 -1.33 10.59
N SER A 147 -11.19 -1.15 10.26
CA SER A 147 -11.69 -1.08 8.88
C SER A 147 -12.61 0.12 8.75
N TYR A 148 -12.51 0.85 7.63
CA TYR A 148 -13.35 2.01 7.34
C TYR A 148 -13.69 2.03 5.86
N ALA A 149 -14.82 2.62 5.48
CA ALA A 149 -15.09 2.91 4.08
C ALA A 149 -14.06 3.94 3.58
N SER A 150 -13.38 3.64 2.46
CA SER A 150 -12.46 4.61 1.86
C SER A 150 -13.24 5.62 1.01
N PRO A 151 -12.97 6.92 1.13
CA PRO A 151 -13.57 7.92 0.24
C PRO A 151 -13.14 7.75 -1.23
N LYS A 152 -12.08 6.97 -1.48
CA LYS A 152 -11.59 6.66 -2.82
C LYS A 152 -12.14 5.33 -3.37
N GLY A 153 -13.13 4.74 -2.70
CA GLY A 153 -13.67 3.42 -3.00
C GLY A 153 -12.92 2.28 -2.29
N GLY A 154 -13.64 1.20 -1.98
CA GLY A 154 -13.13 0.05 -1.23
C GLY A 154 -13.03 0.31 0.27
N LEU A 155 -12.18 -0.49 0.94
CA LEU A 155 -11.92 -0.42 2.38
C LEU A 155 -10.56 0.19 2.68
N LEU A 156 -10.53 1.01 3.73
CA LEU A 156 -9.32 1.43 4.41
C LEU A 156 -9.10 0.44 5.56
N ILE A 157 -8.03 -0.33 5.48
CA ILE A 157 -7.61 -1.25 6.54
C ILE A 157 -6.48 -0.62 7.33
N SER A 158 -6.56 -0.70 8.65
CA SER A 158 -5.55 -0.13 9.52
C SER A 158 -5.24 -1.04 10.70
N TRP A 159 -4.03 -0.89 11.20
CA TRP A 159 -3.62 -1.44 12.48
C TRP A 159 -3.01 -0.30 13.29
N SER A 160 -3.51 -0.10 14.50
CA SER A 160 -2.98 0.86 15.45
C SER A 160 -2.54 0.16 16.73
N TYR A 161 -1.48 0.64 17.35
CA TYR A 161 -1.02 0.09 18.61
C TYR A 161 -2.06 0.38 19.71
N ALA A 162 -2.47 -0.66 20.45
CA ALA A 162 -3.71 -0.65 21.21
C ALA A 162 -3.74 0.31 22.40
N ILE A 163 -2.56 0.63 22.95
CA ILE A 163 -2.41 1.50 24.12
C ILE A 163 -1.19 2.39 23.87
N LEU A 164 -1.39 3.70 23.87
CA LEU A 164 -0.34 4.72 23.71
C LEU A 164 -0.28 5.57 24.98
N ASN A 165 0.20 4.98 26.07
CA ASN A 165 0.33 5.66 27.35
C ASN A 165 1.73 6.27 27.53
N GLU A 166 2.75 5.67 26.91
CA GLU A 166 4.14 6.07 27.05
C GLU A 166 4.82 6.26 25.69
N PRO A 167 5.83 7.15 25.56
CA PRO A 167 6.59 7.34 24.33
C PRO A 167 7.28 6.08 23.77
N LYS A 168 7.40 5.02 24.59
CA LYS A 168 7.98 3.73 24.23
C LYS A 168 6.93 2.70 23.75
N ASP A 169 5.66 3.07 23.74
CA ASP A 169 4.61 2.23 23.16
C ASP A 169 4.71 2.26 21.62
N GLY A 170 4.42 1.12 20.99
CA GLY A 170 4.58 0.90 19.56
C GLY A 170 5.74 -0.04 19.23
N LEU A 171 6.04 -0.16 17.93
CA LEU A 171 7.18 -0.90 17.41
C LEU A 171 8.44 -0.03 17.48
N MET A 172 9.39 -0.39 18.34
CA MET A 172 10.56 0.45 18.62
C MET A 172 11.55 0.53 17.44
N PRO A 173 12.37 1.59 17.35
CA PRO A 173 13.48 1.62 16.40
C PRO A 173 14.42 0.41 16.56
N GLY A 174 14.64 -0.31 15.46
CA GLY A 174 15.39 -1.56 15.39
C GLY A 174 14.52 -2.82 15.37
N ASP A 175 13.23 -2.72 15.72
CA ASP A 175 12.35 -3.88 15.86
C ASP A 175 11.56 -4.18 14.58
N THR A 176 11.09 -5.44 14.52
CA THR A 176 10.28 -5.99 13.43
C THR A 176 9.01 -6.61 13.98
N GLN A 177 7.87 -6.37 13.32
CA GLN A 177 6.59 -6.99 13.63
C GLN A 177 5.96 -7.56 12.35
N GLY A 178 5.74 -8.87 12.33
CA GLY A 178 4.83 -9.51 11.37
C GLY A 178 3.45 -9.75 12.00
N GLY A 179 2.54 -10.37 11.25
CA GLY A 179 1.24 -10.80 11.79
C GLY A 179 0.06 -9.96 11.32
N PHE A 180 0.32 -8.90 10.55
CA PHE A 180 -0.73 -8.09 9.93
C PHE A 180 -1.19 -8.81 8.66
N GLY A 181 -2.50 -8.97 8.45
CA GLY A 181 -2.97 -9.62 7.23
C GLY A 181 -4.47 -9.80 7.16
N PHE A 182 -4.91 -10.37 6.04
CA PHE A 182 -6.32 -10.70 5.78
C PHE A 182 -6.40 -11.65 4.56
N LEU A 183 -7.60 -12.12 4.23
CA LEU A 183 -7.88 -12.89 3.02
C LEU A 183 -8.62 -12.02 2.01
N SER A 184 -8.36 -12.17 0.73
CA SER A 184 -9.12 -11.53 -0.36
C SER A 184 -9.29 -12.47 -1.55
N LYS A 185 -10.31 -12.24 -2.38
CA LYS A 185 -10.49 -12.90 -3.68
C LYS A 185 -9.82 -12.14 -4.83
N ASP A 186 -9.43 -10.90 -4.59
CA ASP A 186 -8.86 -10.02 -5.60
C ASP A 186 -7.33 -10.19 -5.65
N LEU A 187 -6.79 -10.05 -6.85
CA LEU A 187 -5.36 -10.16 -7.13
C LEU A 187 -4.59 -8.93 -6.61
N PRO A 188 -3.31 -9.13 -6.24
CA PRO A 188 -2.46 -8.04 -5.76
C PRO A 188 -2.23 -7.00 -6.86
N GLY A 189 -2.42 -5.73 -6.54
CA GLY A 189 -1.78 -4.60 -7.22
C GLY A 189 -0.75 -3.96 -6.30
N ILE A 190 -0.30 -2.74 -6.64
CA ILE A 190 0.66 -2.00 -5.81
C ILE A 190 0.03 -0.71 -5.29
N GLY A 191 -0.35 -0.76 -4.02
CA GLY A 191 -0.88 0.37 -3.28
C GLY A 191 0.17 1.02 -2.38
N VAL A 192 -0.32 1.88 -1.49
CA VAL A 192 0.49 2.61 -0.53
C VAL A 192 0.12 2.15 0.87
N ALA A 193 1.13 1.72 1.61
CA ALA A 193 1.10 1.63 3.06
C ALA A 193 1.48 2.98 3.66
N GLU A 194 0.57 3.57 4.44
CA GLU A 194 0.80 4.76 5.25
C GLU A 194 1.22 4.33 6.65
N LEU A 195 2.39 4.76 7.12
CA LEU A 195 2.91 4.41 8.44
C LEU A 195 3.15 5.67 9.27
N SER A 196 2.72 5.66 10.53
CA SER A 196 2.88 6.81 11.43
C SER A 196 3.61 6.42 12.71
N GLY A 197 4.51 7.30 13.12
CA GLY A 197 5.24 7.24 14.37
C GLY A 197 4.43 7.73 15.55
N HIS A 198 4.88 7.40 16.76
CA HIS A 198 4.31 7.96 17.98
C HIS A 198 4.70 9.43 18.11
N ALA A 199 3.77 10.31 17.77
CA ALA A 199 3.87 11.73 18.07
C ALA A 199 2.92 12.09 19.23
N PRO A 200 3.33 13.02 20.12
CA PRO A 200 2.42 13.61 21.08
C PRO A 200 1.21 14.24 20.38
N VAL A 201 0.02 14.09 20.97
CA VAL A 201 -1.16 14.82 20.49
C VAL A 201 -0.87 16.31 20.57
N SER A 202 -0.98 16.98 19.43
CA SER A 202 -0.80 18.43 19.36
C SER A 202 -1.94 19.10 20.11
N MET A 203 -1.60 19.75 21.23
CA MET A 203 -2.56 20.50 22.03
C MET A 203 -2.35 21.99 21.79
N TYR A 204 -3.38 22.65 21.27
CA TYR A 204 -3.40 24.09 21.14
C TYR A 204 -4.03 24.71 22.40
N PRO A 205 -3.36 25.63 23.09
CA PRO A 205 -4.05 26.46 24.06
C PRO A 205 -5.14 27.30 23.36
N GLY A 206 -6.41 27.02 23.66
CA GLY A 206 -7.56 27.72 23.09
C GLY A 206 -8.21 26.97 21.93
N GLU A 207 -8.67 27.71 20.91
CA GLU A 207 -9.38 27.14 19.74
C GLU A 207 -8.42 26.61 18.65
N GLY A 208 -7.13 26.97 18.73
CA GLY A 208 -6.11 26.58 17.76
C GLY A 208 -6.04 27.50 16.53
N PRO A 209 -5.15 27.19 15.59
CA PRO A 209 -4.99 27.95 14.35
C PRO A 209 -6.25 27.84 13.47
N THR A 210 -6.67 28.97 12.90
CA THR A 210 -7.84 29.06 12.02
C THR A 210 -7.47 29.75 10.70
N GLY A 211 -8.42 29.86 9.77
CA GLY A 211 -8.21 30.53 8.50
C GLY A 211 -7.14 29.84 7.63
N ASP A 212 -6.30 30.63 6.98
CA ASP A 212 -5.29 30.10 6.06
C ASP A 212 -4.18 29.33 6.79
N LEU A 213 -3.79 29.77 7.99
CA LEU A 213 -2.84 29.05 8.85
C LEU A 213 -3.38 27.66 9.23
N GLY A 214 -4.67 27.59 9.57
CA GLY A 214 -5.34 26.32 9.87
C GLY A 214 -5.34 25.36 8.69
N LYS A 215 -5.60 25.85 7.46
CA LYS A 215 -5.57 25.01 6.25
C LYS A 215 -4.15 24.51 5.91
N GLU A 216 -3.15 25.35 6.13
CA GLU A 216 -1.75 24.95 5.93
C GLU A 216 -1.34 23.86 6.92
N LEU A 217 -1.71 24.03 8.19
CA LEU A 217 -1.52 23.00 9.21
C LEU A 217 -2.29 21.72 8.86
N GLU A 218 -3.55 21.81 8.45
CA GLU A 218 -4.36 20.66 8.04
C GLU A 218 -3.66 19.91 6.89
N THR A 219 -3.04 20.62 5.95
CA THR A 219 -2.24 20.00 4.88
C THR A 219 -1.03 19.24 5.43
N ILE A 220 -0.35 19.78 6.46
CA ILE A 220 0.77 19.09 7.14
C ILE A 220 0.26 17.84 7.86
N GLU A 221 -0.82 17.95 8.61
CA GLU A 221 -1.42 16.85 9.39
C GLU A 221 -1.97 15.73 8.47
N GLN A 222 -2.61 16.09 7.35
CA GLN A 222 -3.08 15.15 6.34
C GLN A 222 -1.95 14.36 5.67
N ASN A 223 -0.70 14.82 5.76
CA ASN A 223 0.48 14.15 5.23
C ASN A 223 1.44 13.68 6.36
N ASP A 224 0.95 13.57 7.60
CA ASP A 224 1.77 13.17 8.75
C ASP A 224 1.99 11.65 8.84
N PHE A 225 2.51 11.09 7.76
CA PHE A 225 2.85 9.68 7.63
C PHE A 225 4.02 9.48 6.66
N VAL A 226 4.60 8.29 6.69
CA VAL A 226 5.59 7.84 5.73
C VAL A 226 4.95 6.80 4.82
N SER A 227 4.96 7.05 3.51
CA SER A 227 4.45 6.12 2.51
C SER A 227 5.46 5.05 2.13
N ARG A 228 5.02 3.80 1.98
CA ARG A 228 5.78 2.69 1.39
C ARG A 228 4.93 1.92 0.39
N PRO A 229 5.49 1.45 -0.73
CA PRO A 229 4.76 0.56 -1.62
C PRO A 229 4.47 -0.76 -0.89
N ALA A 230 3.28 -1.33 -1.12
CA ALA A 230 2.87 -2.61 -0.58
C ALA A 230 1.95 -3.34 -1.57
N ALA A 231 1.99 -4.66 -1.58
CA ALA A 231 1.03 -5.44 -2.37
C ALA A 231 -0.33 -5.43 -1.66
N VAL A 232 -1.36 -4.96 -2.34
CA VAL A 232 -2.74 -4.86 -1.80
C VAL A 232 -3.73 -5.40 -2.82
N PRO A 233 -4.85 -6.01 -2.42
CA PRO A 233 -5.84 -6.50 -3.37
C PRO A 233 -6.55 -5.33 -4.06
N THR A 234 -6.21 -5.06 -5.32
CA THR A 234 -6.88 -4.01 -6.13
C THR A 234 -7.42 -4.54 -7.45
N ILE A 235 -6.98 -5.73 -7.90
CA ILE A 235 -7.35 -6.26 -9.19
C ILE A 235 -8.48 -7.27 -9.00
N ALA A 236 -9.70 -6.83 -9.25
CA ALA A 236 -10.87 -7.70 -9.16
C ALA A 236 -10.78 -8.89 -10.13
N VAL A 237 -11.03 -10.10 -9.63
CA VAL A 237 -11.11 -11.31 -10.47
C VAL A 237 -12.51 -11.41 -11.09
N PRO A 238 -12.65 -11.52 -12.43
CA PRO A 238 -13.95 -11.70 -13.07
C PRO A 238 -14.70 -12.95 -12.57
N ALA A 239 -16.01 -12.79 -12.34
CA ALA A 239 -16.92 -13.88 -12.03
C ALA A 239 -18.14 -13.80 -12.98
N PRO A 240 -18.32 -14.73 -13.94
CA PRO A 240 -17.47 -15.90 -14.21
C PRO A 240 -16.05 -15.51 -14.67
N PHE A 241 -15.11 -16.46 -14.53
CA PHE A 241 -13.71 -16.22 -14.88
C PHE A 241 -13.52 -15.98 -16.37
N ASP A 242 -12.81 -14.91 -16.71
CA ASP A 242 -12.41 -14.53 -18.06
C ASP A 242 -10.93 -14.10 -18.03
N ALA A 243 -10.07 -14.89 -18.68
CA ALA A 243 -8.64 -14.66 -18.70
C ALA A 243 -8.26 -13.38 -19.45
N ALA A 244 -8.95 -13.06 -20.55
CA ALA A 244 -8.66 -11.86 -21.32
C ALA A 244 -9.02 -10.60 -20.54
N LEU A 245 -10.20 -10.58 -19.91
CA LEU A 245 -10.62 -9.46 -19.07
C LEU A 245 -9.71 -9.30 -17.84
N LEU A 246 -9.27 -10.39 -17.22
CA LEU A 246 -8.34 -10.31 -16.09
C LEU A 246 -6.98 -9.76 -16.52
N LEU A 247 -6.44 -10.17 -17.68
CA LEU A 247 -5.20 -9.63 -18.22
C LEU A 247 -5.30 -8.14 -18.55
N ASP A 248 -6.45 -7.66 -19.04
CA ASP A 248 -6.69 -6.22 -19.22
C ASP A 248 -6.65 -5.45 -17.89
N ARG A 249 -7.21 -6.02 -16.81
CA ARG A 249 -7.17 -5.41 -15.47
C ARG A 249 -5.76 -5.37 -14.90
N ILE A 250 -5.01 -6.46 -15.02
CA ILE A 250 -3.58 -6.51 -14.65
C ILE A 250 -2.78 -5.45 -15.41
N ARG A 251 -3.02 -5.33 -16.72
CA ARG A 251 -2.40 -4.32 -17.57
C ARG A 251 -2.73 -2.90 -17.11
N ALA A 252 -4.00 -2.62 -16.78
CA ALA A 252 -4.42 -1.30 -16.30
C ALA A 252 -3.74 -0.92 -14.99
N GLU A 253 -3.60 -1.86 -14.04
CA GLU A 253 -2.87 -1.64 -12.79
C GLU A 253 -1.38 -1.36 -13.06
N MET A 254 -0.73 -2.17 -13.90
CA MET A 254 0.68 -2.03 -14.29
C MET A 254 0.99 -0.66 -14.91
N GLN A 255 0.06 -0.08 -15.67
CA GLN A 255 0.23 1.25 -16.28
C GLN A 255 0.39 2.38 -15.25
N THR A 256 0.02 2.16 -13.98
CA THR A 256 0.23 3.14 -12.91
C THR A 256 1.65 3.13 -12.33
N TRP A 257 2.42 2.05 -12.57
CA TRP A 257 3.72 1.80 -11.93
C TRP A 257 4.87 2.71 -12.37
N PRO A 258 4.97 3.15 -13.66
CA PRO A 258 6.02 4.07 -14.07
C PRO A 258 5.98 5.42 -13.35
N ALA A 259 4.79 5.97 -13.09
CA ALA A 259 4.63 7.21 -12.34
C ALA A 259 5.09 7.07 -10.87
N LYS A 260 5.03 5.84 -10.33
CA LYS A 260 5.51 5.47 -9.00
C LYS A 260 7.01 5.08 -8.99
N GLN A 261 7.70 5.17 -10.12
CA GLN A 261 9.09 4.71 -10.32
C GLN A 261 9.31 3.22 -10.01
N LEU A 262 8.26 2.42 -10.12
CA LEU A 262 8.31 0.97 -9.89
C LEU A 262 8.62 0.18 -11.17
N LEU A 263 8.57 0.84 -12.33
CA LEU A 263 8.73 0.22 -13.63
C LEU A 263 9.30 1.23 -14.63
N ASP A 264 10.41 0.88 -15.28
CA ASP A 264 10.99 1.68 -16.36
C ASP A 264 10.00 1.78 -17.52
N PRO A 265 9.76 2.98 -18.10
CA PRO A 265 8.78 3.15 -19.18
C PRO A 265 9.05 2.30 -20.43
N ALA A 266 10.32 2.07 -20.80
CA ALA A 266 10.64 1.27 -21.97
C ALA A 266 10.37 -0.22 -21.70
N PHE A 267 10.69 -0.68 -20.50
CA PHE A 267 10.34 -2.04 -20.07
C PHE A 267 8.82 -2.21 -19.91
N ALA A 268 8.11 -1.21 -19.39
CA ALA A 268 6.64 -1.19 -19.33
C ALA A 268 6.01 -1.43 -20.71
N ALA A 269 6.49 -0.71 -21.74
CA ALA A 269 6.02 -0.89 -23.11
C ALA A 269 6.31 -2.30 -23.66
N GLN A 270 7.40 -2.95 -23.22
CA GLN A 270 7.69 -4.33 -23.57
C GLN A 270 6.71 -5.31 -22.92
N LEU A 271 6.46 -5.17 -21.62
CA LEU A 271 5.50 -6.01 -20.90
C LEU A 271 4.07 -5.83 -21.45
N ASP A 272 3.68 -4.58 -21.73
CA ASP A 272 2.36 -4.23 -22.26
C ASP A 272 2.05 -4.98 -23.57
N ARG A 273 3.01 -5.05 -24.49
CA ARG A 273 2.82 -5.77 -25.77
C ARG A 273 2.50 -7.25 -25.57
N TYR A 274 3.16 -7.92 -24.64
CA TYR A 274 2.90 -9.34 -24.38
C TYR A 274 1.58 -9.55 -23.63
N LEU A 275 1.21 -8.65 -22.70
CA LEU A 275 -0.09 -8.70 -22.03
C LEU A 275 -1.24 -8.56 -23.05
N VAL A 276 -1.13 -7.59 -23.98
CA VAL A 276 -2.10 -7.41 -25.07
C VAL A 276 -2.18 -8.64 -25.96
N ALA A 277 -1.04 -9.19 -26.39
CA ALA A 277 -1.01 -10.38 -27.23
C ALA A 277 -1.60 -11.61 -26.52
N ALA A 278 -1.34 -11.78 -25.22
CA ALA A 278 -1.93 -12.84 -24.41
C ALA A 278 -3.45 -12.68 -24.31
N ALA A 279 -3.94 -11.48 -23.98
CA ALA A 279 -5.37 -11.20 -23.88
C ALA A 279 -6.11 -11.46 -25.21
N GLU A 280 -5.56 -10.98 -26.34
CA GLU A 280 -6.11 -11.25 -27.67
C GLU A 280 -6.13 -12.74 -28.00
N ALA A 281 -5.07 -13.49 -27.67
CA ALA A 281 -5.05 -14.93 -27.87
C ALA A 281 -6.15 -15.64 -27.07
N TYR A 282 -6.40 -15.25 -25.82
CA TYR A 282 -7.52 -15.79 -25.03
C TYR A 282 -8.89 -15.41 -25.60
N ARG A 283 -9.08 -14.18 -26.10
CA ARG A 283 -10.33 -13.77 -26.78
C ARG A 283 -10.62 -14.62 -28.02
N LEU A 284 -9.57 -14.99 -28.75
CA LEU A 284 -9.63 -15.86 -29.93
C LEU A 284 -9.66 -17.36 -29.59
N ASN A 285 -9.81 -17.72 -28.31
CA ASN A 285 -9.77 -19.08 -27.80
C ASN A 285 -8.48 -19.85 -28.17
N ASN A 286 -7.38 -19.15 -28.40
CA ASN A 286 -6.05 -19.72 -28.66
C ASN A 286 -5.25 -19.79 -27.36
N ILE A 287 -5.68 -20.72 -26.49
CA ILE A 287 -5.14 -20.90 -25.13
C ILE A 287 -3.63 -21.15 -25.14
N LYS A 288 -3.13 -21.93 -26.10
CA LYS A 288 -1.71 -22.23 -26.22
C LYS A 288 -0.87 -20.96 -26.45
N ALA A 289 -1.28 -20.12 -27.40
CA ALA A 289 -0.57 -18.86 -27.66
C ALA A 289 -0.66 -17.89 -26.47
N GLY A 290 -1.82 -17.83 -25.80
CA GLY A 290 -1.99 -17.05 -24.57
C GLY A 290 -0.98 -17.43 -23.48
N LYS A 291 -0.82 -18.73 -23.22
CA LYS A 291 0.17 -19.26 -22.29
C LYS A 291 1.61 -18.95 -22.71
N GLU A 292 1.96 -19.12 -23.98
CA GLU A 292 3.30 -18.83 -24.49
C GLU A 292 3.68 -17.35 -24.30
N HIS A 293 2.74 -16.42 -24.49
CA HIS A 293 2.95 -15.00 -24.22
C HIS A 293 3.13 -14.70 -22.73
N ILE A 294 2.34 -15.33 -21.85
CA ILE A 294 2.51 -15.21 -20.40
C ILE A 294 3.87 -15.78 -19.96
N ASP A 295 4.27 -16.95 -20.43
CA ASP A 295 5.57 -17.54 -20.08
C ASP A 295 6.74 -16.68 -20.56
N THR A 296 6.58 -16.00 -21.71
CA THR A 296 7.58 -15.05 -22.19
C THR A 296 7.70 -13.83 -21.26
N LEU A 297 6.58 -13.29 -20.77
CA LEU A 297 6.58 -12.23 -19.75
C LEU A 297 7.32 -12.67 -18.49
N ARG A 298 6.98 -13.84 -17.96
CA ARG A 298 7.59 -14.37 -16.73
C ARG A 298 9.11 -14.53 -16.86
N LYS A 299 9.60 -15.02 -18.00
CA LYS A 299 11.04 -15.08 -18.30
C LYS A 299 11.72 -13.71 -18.36
N LEU A 300 11.01 -12.66 -18.81
CA LEU A 300 11.54 -11.30 -18.76
C LEU A 300 11.67 -10.79 -17.32
N LEU A 301 10.70 -11.12 -16.45
CA LEU A 301 10.76 -10.77 -15.03
C LEU A 301 11.89 -11.51 -14.31
N GLU A 302 12.04 -12.82 -14.54
CA GLU A 302 13.10 -13.65 -13.96
C GLU A 302 14.53 -13.20 -14.35
N ARG A 303 14.67 -12.58 -15.52
CA ARG A 303 15.94 -12.03 -15.99
C ARG A 303 16.39 -10.84 -15.13
N ASP A 304 15.45 -9.97 -14.77
CA ASP A 304 15.71 -8.78 -13.97
C ASP A 304 15.76 -9.13 -12.47
N HIS A 305 14.97 -10.11 -12.02
CA HIS A 305 14.94 -10.60 -10.64
C HIS A 305 15.00 -12.12 -10.58
N LYS A 306 16.13 -12.67 -10.12
CA LYS A 306 16.21 -14.12 -9.86
C LYS A 306 15.37 -14.47 -8.64
N HIS A 307 14.75 -15.66 -8.65
CA HIS A 307 14.02 -16.21 -7.51
C HIS A 307 12.83 -15.36 -7.03
N LEU A 308 11.99 -14.89 -7.97
CA LEU A 308 10.73 -14.19 -7.65
C LEU A 308 9.74 -15.04 -6.83
N ASP A 309 9.97 -16.35 -6.77
CA ASP A 309 9.20 -17.33 -6.04
C ASP A 309 9.70 -17.62 -4.61
N HIS A 310 10.78 -16.96 -4.16
CA HIS A 310 11.27 -17.07 -2.79
C HIS A 310 10.87 -15.83 -1.99
N ASP A 311 10.05 -16.06 -0.96
CA ASP A 311 9.51 -15.03 -0.05
C ASP A 311 10.56 -14.53 0.98
N ASP A 312 11.83 -14.92 0.83
CA ASP A 312 12.92 -14.57 1.74
C ASP A 312 13.37 -13.11 1.53
N GLU A 313 12.52 -12.15 1.87
CA GLU A 313 12.87 -10.72 1.99
C GLU A 313 13.81 -10.44 3.19
N ASP A 314 14.04 -11.42 4.07
CA ASP A 314 14.86 -11.26 5.28
C ASP A 314 16.38 -11.36 5.04
N ASN A 315 16.79 -11.74 3.83
CA ASN A 315 18.19 -11.74 3.39
C ASN A 315 18.38 -10.80 2.19
N ASP A 316 17.90 -9.56 2.33
CA ASP A 316 18.43 -8.46 1.54
C ASP A 316 19.91 -8.28 1.90
N ASP A 317 20.77 -9.12 1.30
CA ASP A 317 22.21 -8.98 1.37
C ASP A 317 22.53 -7.55 0.89
N PRO A 318 23.13 -6.69 1.73
CA PRO A 318 23.48 -5.34 1.33
C PRO A 318 24.35 -5.29 0.07
N ASP A 319 24.97 -6.41 -0.33
CA ASP A 319 25.71 -6.53 -1.58
C ASP A 319 24.84 -6.79 -2.82
N GLU A 320 23.63 -7.38 -2.71
CA GLU A 320 22.67 -7.43 -3.84
C GLU A 320 22.17 -6.03 -4.22
N ARG A 321 21.99 -5.16 -3.21
CA ARG A 321 21.62 -3.74 -3.44
C ARG A 321 22.69 -2.96 -4.20
N LYS A 322 23.96 -3.39 -4.18
CA LYS A 322 25.04 -2.76 -4.96
C LYS A 322 25.10 -3.22 -6.42
N ALA A 323 24.55 -4.38 -6.75
CA ALA A 323 24.47 -4.88 -8.12
C ALA A 323 23.23 -4.34 -8.88
N ALA A 324 22.24 -3.82 -8.15
CA ALA A 324 20.93 -3.40 -8.64
C ALA A 324 20.86 -1.98 -9.28
N THR A 325 21.98 -1.42 -9.76
CA THR A 325 21.98 -0.03 -10.29
C THR A 325 21.21 0.16 -11.60
N HIS A 326 20.62 -0.88 -12.20
CA HIS A 326 19.82 -0.82 -13.44
C HIS A 326 18.70 -1.87 -13.51
N LEU A 327 17.93 -2.07 -12.43
CA LEU A 327 16.74 -2.91 -12.54
C LEU A 327 15.63 -2.16 -13.30
N SER A 328 15.05 -2.80 -14.32
CA SER A 328 14.01 -2.19 -15.15
C SER A 328 12.64 -2.22 -14.47
N ILE A 329 12.50 -2.95 -13.37
CA ILE A 329 11.28 -3.08 -12.56
C ILE A 329 11.67 -3.25 -11.10
N ASP A 330 10.87 -2.70 -10.19
CA ASP A 330 10.99 -2.91 -8.75
C ASP A 330 10.70 -4.38 -8.38
N ARG A 331 11.35 -4.89 -7.32
CA ARG A 331 11.22 -6.30 -6.93
C ARG A 331 9.80 -6.64 -6.49
N LEU A 332 9.12 -5.76 -5.75
CA LEU A 332 7.73 -5.98 -5.33
C LEU A 332 6.83 -6.01 -6.57
N ALA A 333 7.03 -5.08 -7.51
CA ALA A 333 6.25 -5.03 -8.75
C ALA A 333 6.42 -6.29 -9.61
N ALA A 334 7.65 -6.80 -9.71
CA ALA A 334 7.92 -8.05 -10.42
C ALA A 334 7.26 -9.26 -9.74
N ARG A 335 7.29 -9.34 -8.40
CA ARG A 335 6.62 -10.42 -7.63
C ARG A 335 5.11 -10.39 -7.82
N VAL A 336 4.51 -9.21 -7.72
CA VAL A 336 3.06 -9.01 -7.94
C VAL A 336 2.67 -9.46 -9.33
N LEU A 337 3.37 -8.97 -10.37
CA LEU A 337 3.05 -9.34 -11.75
C LEU A 337 3.25 -10.84 -12.02
N ASP A 338 4.34 -11.45 -11.54
CA ASP A 338 4.57 -12.89 -11.74
C ASP A 338 3.48 -13.73 -11.06
N PHE A 339 3.03 -13.34 -9.86
CA PHE A 339 1.95 -14.03 -9.18
C PHE A 339 0.62 -13.94 -9.94
N ASP A 340 0.26 -12.75 -10.43
CA ASP A 340 -0.96 -12.54 -11.22
C ASP A 340 -0.95 -13.37 -12.49
N LEU A 341 0.19 -13.41 -13.18
CA LEU A 341 0.38 -14.21 -14.38
C LEU A 341 0.26 -15.71 -14.09
N ARG A 342 0.84 -16.21 -12.98
CA ARG A 342 0.66 -17.60 -12.53
C ARG A 342 -0.79 -17.91 -12.19
N TYR A 343 -1.52 -16.97 -11.59
CA TYR A 343 -2.93 -17.13 -11.28
C TYR A 343 -3.76 -17.34 -12.57
N VAL A 344 -3.54 -16.52 -13.59
CA VAL A 344 -4.20 -16.67 -14.90
C VAL A 344 -3.91 -18.06 -15.50
N LEU A 345 -2.63 -18.47 -15.55
CA LEU A 345 -2.24 -19.78 -16.07
C LEU A 345 -2.97 -20.91 -15.33
N LYS A 346 -2.94 -20.90 -13.99
CA LYS A 346 -3.58 -21.92 -13.16
C LYS A 346 -5.08 -22.02 -13.40
N ARG A 347 -5.80 -20.88 -13.46
CA ARG A 347 -7.25 -20.86 -13.66
C ARG A 347 -7.66 -21.34 -15.06
N THR A 348 -6.87 -21.02 -16.08
CA THR A 348 -7.13 -21.51 -17.45
C THR A 348 -6.91 -23.02 -17.58
N GLU A 349 -6.04 -23.62 -16.77
CA GLU A 349 -5.83 -25.08 -16.75
C GLU A 349 -6.97 -25.84 -16.11
N HIS A 350 -7.51 -25.36 -14.99
CA HIS A 350 -8.59 -26.03 -14.28
C HIS A 350 -9.93 -26.01 -15.06
N GLY A 351 -10.16 -24.96 -15.87
CA GLY A 351 -11.35 -24.90 -16.74
C GLY A 351 -11.41 -26.05 -17.76
N HIS A 352 -10.27 -26.45 -18.33
CA HIS A 352 -10.22 -27.52 -19.33
C HIS A 352 -10.40 -28.93 -18.74
N GLU A 353 -10.04 -29.16 -17.47
CA GLU A 353 -10.20 -30.47 -16.84
C GLU A 353 -11.67 -30.82 -16.55
N HIS A 354 -12.51 -29.82 -16.30
CA HIS A 354 -13.94 -30.02 -16.04
C HIS A 354 -14.74 -30.26 -17.33
N GLU A 355 -14.41 -29.58 -18.44
CA GLU A 355 -15.06 -29.80 -19.74
C GLU A 355 -14.78 -31.20 -20.30
N HIS A 356 -13.60 -31.76 -20.05
CA HIS A 356 -13.27 -33.13 -20.50
C HIS A 356 -13.99 -34.23 -19.70
N LYS A 357 -14.42 -33.98 -18.46
CA LYS A 357 -15.09 -34.99 -17.61
C LYS A 357 -16.60 -35.05 -17.81
N GLU A 358 -17.25 -33.94 -18.17
CA GLU A 358 -18.70 -33.95 -18.44
C GLU A 358 -19.06 -34.54 -19.83
N GLY A 359 -18.10 -34.57 -20.77
CA GLY A 359 -18.32 -35.14 -22.11
C GLY A 359 -18.33 -36.68 -22.18
N ASP A 360 -17.85 -37.39 -21.17
CA ASP A 360 -17.64 -38.85 -21.24
C ASP A 360 -18.78 -39.68 -20.61
N HIS A 361 -19.68 -39.04 -19.85
CA HIS A 361 -20.83 -39.72 -19.24
C HIS A 361 -22.11 -39.72 -20.10
N GLY A 362 -22.06 -39.19 -21.32
CA GLY A 362 -23.22 -39.06 -22.22
C GLY A 362 -23.45 -40.19 -23.23
N LYS A 363 -22.64 -41.27 -23.23
CA LYS A 363 -22.69 -42.33 -24.26
C LYS A 363 -23.12 -43.73 -23.78
N GLU A 364 -23.75 -43.82 -22.62
CA GLU A 364 -24.44 -45.04 -22.18
C GLU A 364 -25.94 -44.79 -21.97
N ARG A 365 -26.70 -44.70 -23.08
CA ARG A 365 -28.13 -45.05 -23.10
C ARG A 365 -28.53 -45.60 -24.46
#